data_AF-A0A950DN82-F1
#
_entry.id   AF-A0A950DN82-F1
#
_cell.length_a   1.000
_cell.length_b   1.000
_cell.length_c   1.000
_cell.angle_alpha   90.00
_cell.angle_beta   90.00
_cell.angle_gamma   90.00
#
_symmetry.space_group_name_H-M   'P 1'
#
loop_
_entity.id
_entity.type
_entity.pdbx_description
1 polymer ?
#
loop_
_entity_poly.entity_id
_entity_poly.type
_entity_poly.pdbx_seq_one_letter_code
_entity_poly.pdbx_strand_id
1 'polypeptide(L)' 'WPGLETFFEPGKEILVAASTREILDIIKSEPEWRIRQIGKAARERFLEEHTPDDRAAEFESYVAELFARSRAPSNVA' A
#
# COMPACT_ATOMS: atom_id res chain seq x y z
N TRP A 1 -0.70 11.62 -0.46
CA TRP A 1 -0.97 10.24 -0.05
C TRP A 1 -0.63 10.13 1.44
N PRO A 2 -1.44 9.45 2.28
CA PRO A 2 -1.26 9.52 3.72
C PRO A 2 -0.01 8.83 4.26
N GLY A 3 0.58 7.87 3.51
CA GLY A 3 1.87 7.25 3.86
C GLY A 3 1.85 5.72 3.76
N LEU A 4 2.99 5.08 4.04
CA LEU A 4 3.14 3.61 3.96
C LEU A 4 2.25 2.87 4.95
N GLU A 5 1.92 3.51 6.06
CA GLU A 5 0.97 3.05 7.08
C GLU A 5 -0.44 2.78 6.55
N THR A 6 -0.79 3.27 5.34
CA THR A 6 -2.06 2.93 4.70
C THR A 6 -2.02 1.63 3.91
N PHE A 7 -0.84 1.01 3.73
CA PHE A 7 -0.65 -0.24 3.00
C PHE A 7 -0.09 -1.34 3.90
N PHE A 8 0.75 -0.97 4.86
CA PHE A 8 1.44 -1.88 5.75
C PHE A 8 1.35 -1.44 7.20
N GLU A 9 1.44 -2.39 8.14
CA GLU A 9 1.67 -2.12 9.54
C GLU A 9 3.18 -2.01 9.84
N PRO A 10 3.72 -0.80 10.15
CA PRO A 10 5.13 -0.62 10.43
C PRO A 10 5.62 -1.46 11.62
N GLY A 11 6.82 -2.02 11.50
CA GLY A 11 7.41 -2.92 12.48
C GLY A 11 6.95 -4.38 12.38
N LYS A 12 5.85 -4.66 11.67
CA LYS A 12 5.34 -6.02 11.45
C LYS A 12 5.46 -6.48 10.00
N GLU A 13 5.13 -5.60 9.06
CA GLU A 13 5.11 -5.91 7.63
C GLU A 13 6.17 -5.10 6.87
N ILE A 14 6.62 -3.99 7.43
CA ILE A 14 7.70 -3.18 6.86
C ILE A 14 8.55 -2.57 7.97
N LEU A 15 9.85 -2.45 7.75
CA LEU A 15 10.74 -1.67 8.62
C LEU A 15 11.01 -0.34 7.95
N VAL A 16 10.62 0.75 8.60
CA VAL A 16 10.84 2.11 8.12
C VAL A 16 12.04 2.68 8.85
N ALA A 17 13.07 3.07 8.09
CA ALA A 17 14.23 3.79 8.60
C ALA A 17 14.12 5.27 8.23
N ALA A 18 14.20 6.16 9.22
CA ALA A 18 14.18 7.60 9.00
C ALA A 18 15.57 8.18 8.69
N SER A 19 16.63 7.36 8.77
CA SER A 19 18.00 7.79 8.54
C SER A 19 18.90 6.66 8.01
N THR A 20 20.02 7.04 7.40
CA THR A 20 21.06 6.09 6.99
C THR A 20 21.60 5.28 8.16
N ARG A 21 21.66 5.87 9.36
CA ARG A 21 22.10 5.17 10.56
C ARG A 21 21.12 4.06 10.93
N GLU A 22 19.82 4.36 10.97
CA GLU A 22 18.79 3.37 11.31
C GLU A 22 18.76 2.20 10.33
N ILE A 23 18.87 2.44 9.02
CA ILE A 23 18.90 1.33 8.05
C ILE A 23 20.15 0.45 8.22
N LEU A 24 21.30 1.04 8.55
CA LEU A 24 22.51 0.27 8.83
C LEU A 24 22.39 -0.54 10.12
N ASP A 25 21.74 0.00 11.15
CA ASP A 25 21.50 -0.71 12.41
C ASP A 25 20.53 -1.87 12.17
N ILE A 26 19.45 -1.68 11.39
CA ILE A 26 18.53 -2.75 10.97
C ILE A 26 19.31 -3.87 10.26
N ILE A 27 20.10 -3.54 9.24
CA ILE A 27 20.83 -4.55 8.45
C ILE A 27 21.82 -5.36 9.31
N LYS A 28 22.44 -4.74 10.32
CA LYS A 28 23.47 -5.37 11.15
C LYS A 28 22.92 -6.12 12.35
N SER A 29 21.80 -5.65 12.91
CA SER A 29 21.34 -6.07 14.22
C SER A 29 20.04 -6.87 14.18
N GLU A 30 19.22 -6.74 13.14
CA GLU A 30 18.00 -7.52 13.04
C GLU A 30 18.29 -9.00 12.83
N PRO A 31 17.71 -9.89 13.65
CA PRO A 31 17.84 -11.32 13.43
C PRO A 31 17.20 -11.73 12.09
N GLU A 32 17.91 -12.57 11.36
CA GLU A 32 17.49 -13.11 10.07
C GLU A 32 16.07 -13.75 10.12
N TRP A 33 15.71 -14.42 11.21
CA TRP A 33 14.36 -15.00 11.36
C TRP A 33 13.27 -13.93 11.41
N ARG A 34 13.56 -12.76 12.01
CA ARG A 34 12.62 -11.64 12.12
C ARG A 34 12.44 -10.97 10.76
N ILE A 35 13.52 -10.74 10.04
CA ILE A 35 13.49 -10.22 8.66
C ILE A 35 12.62 -11.10 7.76
N ARG A 36 12.79 -12.43 7.81
CA ARG A 36 11.95 -13.35 7.02
C ARG A 36 10.48 -13.32 7.43
N GLN A 37 10.19 -13.20 8.72
CA GLN A 37 8.81 -13.08 9.19
C GLN A 37 8.15 -11.80 8.68
N ILE A 38 8.85 -10.67 8.77
CA ILE A 38 8.35 -9.38 8.28
C ILE A 38 8.10 -9.45 6.77
N GLY A 39 9.05 -9.96 5.99
CA GLY A 39 8.89 -10.10 4.54
C GLY A 39 7.74 -11.04 4.15
N LYS A 40 7.50 -12.10 4.92
CA LYS A 40 6.35 -12.98 4.72
C LYS A 40 5.04 -12.24 4.96
N ALA A 41 4.91 -11.55 6.10
CA ALA A 41 3.71 -10.78 6.44
C ALA A 41 3.42 -9.68 5.40
N ALA A 42 4.46 -8.96 4.96
CA ALA A 42 4.37 -7.97 3.88
C ALA A 42 3.78 -8.56 2.59
N ARG A 43 4.27 -9.73 2.19
CA ARG A 43 3.83 -10.41 0.97
C ARG A 43 2.38 -10.90 1.08
N GLU A 44 2.01 -11.47 2.23
CA GLU A 44 0.63 -11.89 2.49
C GLU A 44 -0.32 -10.69 2.41
N ARG A 45 -0.02 -9.61 3.12
CA ARG A 45 -0.77 -8.35 3.08
C ARG A 45 -0.93 -7.79 1.66
N PHE A 46 0.17 -7.70 0.92
CA PHE A 46 0.16 -7.14 -0.44
C PHE A 46 -0.72 -7.96 -1.40
N LEU A 47 -0.64 -9.29 -1.32
CA LEU A 47 -1.43 -10.17 -2.18
C LEU A 47 -2.92 -10.20 -1.83
N GLU A 48 -3.28 -9.89 -0.58
CA GLU A 48 -4.68 -9.81 -0.15
C GLU A 48 -5.38 -8.52 -0.62
N GLU A 49 -4.65 -7.41 -0.73
CA GLU A 49 -5.29 -6.09 -0.87
C GLU A 49 -4.89 -5.31 -2.13
N HIS A 50 -3.74 -5.63 -2.75
CA HIS A 50 -3.11 -4.73 -3.71
C HIS A 50 -2.50 -5.45 -4.91
N THR A 51 -3.24 -6.40 -5.49
CA THR A 51 -2.80 -6.95 -6.79
C THR A 51 -2.93 -5.89 -7.89
N PRO A 52 -2.09 -5.94 -8.94
CA PRO A 52 -2.24 -5.07 -10.10
C PRO A 52 -3.63 -5.13 -10.73
N ASP A 53 -4.25 -6.31 -10.71
CA ASP A 53 -5.59 -6.55 -11.27
C ASP A 53 -6.66 -5.82 -10.44
N ASP A 54 -6.59 -5.90 -9.11
CA ASP A 54 -7.51 -5.17 -8.22
C ASP A 54 -7.38 -3.65 -8.42
N ARG A 55 -6.14 -3.16 -8.56
CA ARG A 55 -5.85 -1.73 -8.77
C ARG A 55 -6.31 -1.25 -10.14
N ALA A 56 -6.23 -2.09 -11.16
CA ALA A 56 -6.77 -1.78 -12.49
C ALA A 56 -8.31 -1.70 -12.44
N ALA A 57 -8.97 -2.67 -11.82
CA ALA A 57 -10.43 -2.66 -11.65
C ALA A 57 -10.92 -1.45 -10.84
N GLU A 58 -10.20 -1.09 -9.76
CA GLU A 58 -10.47 0.12 -8.97
C GLU A 58 -10.38 1.39 -9.83
N PHE A 59 -9.33 1.53 -10.63
CA PHE A 59 -9.17 2.66 -11.54
C PHE A 59 -10.29 2.73 -12.59
N GLU A 60 -10.62 1.61 -13.23
CA GLU A 60 -11.72 1.54 -14.20
C GLU A 60 -13.06 1.96 -13.59
N SER A 61 -13.32 1.55 -12.34
CA SER A 61 -14.50 1.95 -11.59
C SER A 61 -14.57 3.48 -11.39
N TYR A 62 -13.48 4.10 -10.95
CA TYR A 62 -13.42 5.56 -10.78
C TYR A 62 -13.63 6.30 -12.10
N VAL A 63 -13.04 5.81 -13.19
CA VAL A 63 -13.22 6.40 -14.53
C VAL A 63 -14.69 6.29 -14.97
N ALA A 64 -15.32 5.13 -14.79
CA ALA A 64 -16.72 4.91 -15.12
C ALA A 64 -17.65 5.83 -14.31
N GLU A 65 -17.41 6.00 -13.01
CA GLU A 65 -18.18 6.91 -12.14
C GLU A 65 -18.13 8.37 -12.64
N LEU A 66 -16.93 8.84 -13.00
CA LEU A 66 -16.75 10.20 -13.54
C LEU A 66 -17.45 10.40 -14.88
N PHE A 67 -17.41 9.40 -15.76
CA PHE A 67 -18.15 9.45 -17.02
C PHE A 67 -19.66 9.41 -16.82
N ALA A 68 -20.16 8.65 -15.85
CA ALA A 68 -21.58 8.64 -15.51
C ALA A 68 -22.04 10.00 -14.96
N ARG A 69 -21.24 10.61 -14.07
CA ARG A 69 -21.55 11.93 -13.48
C ARG A 69 -21.56 13.06 -14.51
N SER A 70 -20.66 13.03 -15.50
CA SER A 70 -20.62 14.04 -16.56
C SER A 70 -21.78 13.92 -17.57
N ARG A 71 -22.44 12.76 -17.65
CA ARG A 71 -23.61 12.53 -18.53
C ARG A 71 -24.95 12.77 -17.85
N ALA A 72 -24.98 12.92 -16.52
CA ALA A 72 -26.21 13.28 -15.82
C ALA A 72 -26.63 14.70 -16.24
N PRO A 73 -27.89 14.93 -16.66
CA PRO A 73 -28.34 16.25 -17.05
C PRO A 73 -28.24 17.19 -15.84
N SER A 74 -27.63 18.35 -16.06
CA SER A 74 -27.59 19.44 -15.08
C SER A 74 -29.03 19.86 -14.75
N ASN A 75 -29.56 19.42 -13.61
CA ASN A 75 -30.80 19.99 -13.10
C ASN A 75 -30.47 21.36 -12.51
N VAL A 76 -30.38 22.36 -13.38
CA VAL A 76 -30.27 23.77 -13.00
C VAL A 76 -31.70 24.29 -12.92
N ALA A 77 -32.15 24.53 -11.68
CA ALA A 77 -33.37 25.29 -11.38
C ALA A 77 -33.08 26.80 -11.46
#